data_AF-A0A7K1C9U2-F1
#
_entry.id   AF-A0A7K1C9U2-F1
#
_cell.length_a   1.000
_cell.length_b   1.000
_cell.length_c   1.000
_cell.angle_alpha   90.00
_cell.angle_beta   90.00
_cell.angle_gamma   90.00
#
_symmetry.space_group_name_H-M   'P 1'
#
loop_
_entity.id
_entity.type
_entity.pdbx_description
1 polymer ?
#
loop_
_entity_poly.entity_id
_entity_poly.type
_entity_poly.pdbx_seq_one_letter_code
_entity_poly.pdbx_strand_id
1 'polypeptide(L)' 'MPATPAQRPARYDVVGIGNALVDVIANADDDFIARESLVKGSMTLVDTDRALHLYKALGSGVEMSGGSAA' A
#
# COMPACT_ATOMS: atom_id res chain seq x y z
N MET A 1 -47.87 21.75 0.69
CA MET A 1 -46.85 20.76 1.09
C MET A 1 -45.89 20.60 -0.09
N PRO A 2 -44.62 21.03 -0.02
CA PRO A 2 -43.68 20.73 -1.10
C PRO A 2 -43.34 19.24 -1.04
N ALA A 3 -43.37 18.57 -2.19
CA ALA A 3 -43.07 17.15 -2.31
C ALA A 3 -41.56 16.91 -2.06
N THR A 4 -41.25 15.98 -1.16
CA THR A 4 -39.88 15.51 -0.92
C THR A 4 -39.34 14.86 -2.21
N PRO A 5 -38.13 15.22 -2.69
CA PRO A 5 -37.56 14.59 -3.87
C PRO A 5 -37.33 13.10 -3.59
N ALA A 6 -37.74 12.25 -4.53
CA ALA A 6 -37.57 10.80 -4.44
C ALA A 6 -36.08 10.46 -4.38
N GLN A 7 -35.64 9.88 -3.26
CA GLN A 7 -34.26 9.49 -3.03
C GLN A 7 -33.94 8.26 -3.88
N ARG A 8 -33.07 8.41 -4.89
CA ARG A 8 -32.59 7.27 -5.68
C ARG A 8 -31.73 6.37 -4.79
N PRO A 9 -31.85 5.03 -4.91
CA PRO A 9 -30.98 4.13 -4.18
C PRO A 9 -29.52 4.46 -4.50
N ALA A 10 -28.68 4.51 -3.46
CA ALA A 10 -27.25 4.71 -3.63
C ALA A 10 -26.71 3.60 -4.54
N ARG A 11 -25.94 3.99 -5.56
CA ARG A 11 -25.41 3.05 -6.55
C ARG A 11 -24.30 2.16 -5.97
N TYR A 12 -23.66 2.60 -4.91
CA TYR A 12 -22.51 1.95 -4.28
C TYR A 12 -22.66 1.99 -2.78
N ASP A 13 -22.23 0.92 -2.10
CA ASP A 13 -22.27 0.82 -0.65
C ASP A 13 -21.09 1.56 0.01
N VAL A 14 -19.90 1.47 -0.61
CA VAL A 14 -18.67 2.11 -0.15
C VAL A 14 -17.85 2.57 -1.36
N VAL A 15 -17.21 3.73 -1.25
CA VAL A 15 -16.25 4.24 -2.23
C VAL A 15 -14.95 4.54 -1.52
N GLY A 16 -13.89 3.80 -1.86
CA GLY A 16 -12.52 4.05 -1.40
C GLY A 16 -11.75 4.89 -2.41
N ILE A 17 -10.95 5.85 -1.92
CA ILE A 17 -9.97 6.59 -2.73
C ILE A 17 -8.62 6.39 -2.06
N GLY A 18 -7.66 5.86 -2.80
CA GLY A 18 -6.32 5.62 -2.31
C GLY A 18 -5.32 5.54 -3.45
N ASN A 19 -4.03 5.56 -3.09
CA ASN A 19 -2.97 5.39 -4.07
C ASN A 19 -2.99 3.94 -4.57
N ALA A 20 -2.98 3.77 -5.89
CA ALA A 20 -2.82 2.47 -6.51
C ALA A 20 -1.37 2.01 -6.34
N LEU A 21 -1.15 1.02 -5.47
CA LEU A 21 0.16 0.49 -5.14
C LEU A 21 0.18 -1.02 -5.37
N VAL A 22 1.38 -1.55 -5.62
CA VAL A 22 1.67 -2.99 -5.68
C VAL A 22 2.60 -3.30 -4.53
N ASP A 23 2.22 -4.27 -3.70
CA ASP A 23 3.02 -4.69 -2.56
C ASP A 23 4.02 -5.76 -3.01
N VAL A 24 5.29 -5.56 -2.63
CA VAL A 24 6.35 -6.56 -2.79
C VAL A 24 6.68 -7.08 -1.40
N ILE A 25 6.36 -8.34 -1.13
CA ILE A 25 6.49 -8.94 0.21
C ILE A 25 7.58 -10.02 0.17
N ALA A 26 8.56 -9.91 1.06
CA ALA A 26 9.62 -10.91 1.22
C ALA A 26 9.93 -11.16 2.69
N ASN A 27 10.48 -12.33 3.00
CA ASN A 27 11.02 -12.59 4.34
C ASN A 27 12.39 -11.92 4.46
N ALA A 28 12.56 -11.14 5.52
CA ALA A 28 13.82 -10.51 5.89
C ALA A 28 14.08 -10.74 7.38
N ASP A 29 15.35 -10.89 7.75
CA ASP A 29 15.78 -10.99 9.15
C ASP A 29 16.01 -9.60 9.77
N ASP A 30 16.16 -9.57 11.10
CA ASP A 30 16.41 -8.31 11.81
C ASP A 30 17.76 -7.69 11.43
N ASP A 31 18.73 -8.51 11.01
CA ASP A 31 20.02 -8.06 10.49
C ASP A 31 19.88 -7.27 9.18
N PHE A 32 19.02 -7.70 8.27
CA PHE A 32 18.69 -6.96 7.05
C PHE A 32 18.04 -5.62 7.37
N ILE A 33 17.07 -5.60 8.29
CA ILE A 33 16.39 -4.36 8.73
C ILE A 33 17.41 -3.36 9.28
N ALA A 34 18.36 -3.82 10.10
CA ALA A 34 19.43 -2.98 10.66
C ALA A 34 20.40 -2.47 9.59
N ARG A 35 20.85 -3.35 8.67
CA ARG A 35 21.77 -2.99 7.57
C ARG A 35 21.17 -1.93 6.64
N GLU A 36 19.88 -2.07 6.35
CA GLU A 36 19.15 -1.14 5.50
C GLU A 36 18.60 0.09 6.24
N SER A 37 18.95 0.25 7.53
CA SER A 37 18.50 1.38 8.37
C SER A 37 16.98 1.58 8.36
N LEU A 38 16.23 0.47 8.34
CA LEU A 38 14.78 0.46 8.35
C LEU A 38 14.24 0.43 9.78
N VAL A 39 13.12 1.12 10.03
CA VAL A 39 12.45 1.08 11.33
C VAL A 39 11.36 0.01 11.28
N LYS A 40 11.53 -1.06 12.07
CA LYS A 40 10.60 -2.20 12.13
C LYS A 40 9.18 -1.74 12.50
N GLY A 41 8.20 -2.14 11.69
CA GLY A 41 6.78 -1.80 11.90
C GLY A 41 6.38 -0.39 11.45
N SER A 42 7.25 0.34 10.77
CA SER A 42 6.95 1.67 10.21
C SER A 42 6.68 1.62 8.70
N MET A 43 6.01 2.66 8.18
CA MET A 43 5.94 2.93 6.74
C MET A 43 6.93 4.06 6.41
N THR A 44 7.94 3.76 5.60
CA THR A 44 8.95 4.73 5.17
C THR A 44 8.73 5.11 3.71
N LEU A 45 8.60 6.42 3.44
CA LEU A 45 8.65 6.92 2.06
C LEU A 45 10.09 6.87 1.57
N VAL A 46 10.29 6.28 0.40
CA VAL A 46 11.59 6.15 -0.25
C VAL A 46 11.52 6.76 -1.64
N ASP A 47 12.66 7.26 -2.12
CA ASP A 47 12.81 7.64 -3.52
C ASP A 47 13.01 6.42 -4.42
N THR A 48 13.01 6.64 -5.73
CA THR A 48 13.13 5.59 -6.74
C THR A 48 14.44 4.80 -6.62
N ASP A 49 15.55 5.48 -6.34
CA ASP A 49 16.87 4.85 -6.28
C ASP A 49 16.95 3.91 -5.06
N ARG A 50 16.43 4.36 -3.92
CA ARG A 50 16.33 3.56 -2.71
C ARG A 50 15.37 2.40 -2.87
N ALA A 51 14.23 2.60 -3.53
CA ALA A 51 13.29 1.52 -3.83
C ALA A 51 13.92 0.42 -4.70
N LEU A 52 14.64 0.79 -5.76
CA LEU A 52 15.32 -0.16 -6.64
C LEU A 52 16.43 -0.92 -5.91
N HIS A 53 17.18 -0.23 -5.04
CA HIS A 53 18.21 -0.85 -4.22
C HIS A 53 17.61 -1.92 -3.29
N LEU A 54 16.57 -1.56 -2.53
CA LEU A 54 15.89 -2.47 -1.61
C LEU A 54 15.27 -3.66 -2.35
N TYR A 55 14.63 -3.42 -3.50
CA TYR A 55 14.05 -4.48 -4.33
C TYR A 55 15.10 -5.50 -4.80
N LYS A 56 16.29 -5.03 -5.23
CA LYS A 56 17.40 -5.90 -5.60
C LYS A 56 17.98 -6.66 -4.39
N ALA A 57 18.05 -6.00 -3.23
CA ALA A 57 18.60 -6.58 -2.00
C ALA A 57 17.68 -7.65 -1.39
N LEU A 58 16.36 -7.53 -1.56
CA LEU A 58 15.35 -8.51 -1.10
C LEU A 58 15.49 -9.87 -1.81
N GLY A 59 16.03 -9.89 -3.04
CA GLY A 59 16.29 -11.11 -3.80
C GLY A 59 15.03 -11.77 -4.36
N SER A 60 14.19 -12.36 -3.51
CA SER A 60 12.93 -13.00 -3.87
C SER A 60 11.77 -12.39 -3.10
N GLY A 61 10.83 -11.75 -3.79
CA GLY A 61 9.58 -11.24 -3.23
C GLY A 61 8.37 -11.79 -3.98
N VAL A 62 7.23 -11.82 -3.29
CA VAL A 62 5.92 -12.08 -3.90
C VAL A 62 5.28 -10.73 -4.19
N GLU A 63 4.86 -10.54 -5.44
CA GLU A 63 4.14 -9.34 -5.88
C GLU A 63 2.64 -9.57 -5.76
N MET A 64 1.95 -8.66 -5.07
CA MET A 64 0.49 -8.70 -4.93
C MET A 64 -0.11 -7.30 -5.09
N SER A 65 -1.36 -7.23 -5.56
CA SER A 65 -2.11 -5.98 -5.59
C SER A 65 -2.28 -5.45 -4.17
N GLY A 66 -1.86 -4.21 -3.93
CA GLY A 66 -1.93 -3.55 -2.63
C GLY A 66 -2.72 -2.25 -2.69
N GLY A 67 -2.42 -1.36 -1.74
CA GLY A 67 -3.08 -0.08 -1.57
C GLY A 67 -4.07 -0.10 -0.41
N SER A 68 -3.90 0.82 0.55
CA SER A 68 -4.65 0.88 1.82
C SER A 68 -6.18 1.04 1.67
N ALA A 69 -6.64 1.46 0.48
CA ALA A 69 -8.05 1.62 0.17
C ALA A 69 -8.68 0.43 -0.58
N ALA A 70 -7.90 -0.64 -0.82
CA ALA A 70 -8.32 -1.87 -1.49
C ALA A 70 -9.05 -2.84 -0.54
#